data_AF-A0A4U2GHA0-F1
#
_entry.id   AF-A0A4U2GHA0-F1
#
_cell.length_a   1.000
_cell.length_b   1.000
_cell.length_c   1.000
_cell.angle_alpha   90.00
_cell.angle_beta   90.00
_cell.angle_gamma   90.00
#
_symmetry.space_group_name_H-M   'P 1'
#
loop_
_entity.id
_entity.type
_entity.pdbx_description
1 polymer ?
#
loop_
_entity_poly.entity_id
_entity_poly.type
_entity_poly.pdbx_seq_one_letter_code
_entity_poly.pdbx_strand_id
1 'polypeptide(L)'
;MIGAIANLITGGIDAYKQHGLNKANALKRQDEIEQERHQAQVKRLQSGDEQAADLDRVSLKDRGLKDEFILLVVFVPLILSFIPDYAEYVQEGFKALEFVPEYYWYIVGAVVIDTFGFRSMVRYLLEFFSFKFRGK
;
A
#
# COMPACT_ATOMS: atom_id res chain seq x y z
N MET A 1 -34.31 -43.20 55.79
CA MET A 1 -33.97 -43.85 54.50
C MET A 1 -34.79 -43.32 53.32
N ILE A 2 -36.04 -42.89 53.50
CA ILE A 2 -36.89 -42.38 52.40
C ILE A 2 -36.41 -41.03 51.83
N GLY A 3 -35.95 -40.09 52.67
CA GLY A 3 -35.46 -38.78 52.20
C GLY A 3 -34.14 -38.82 51.40
N ALA A 4 -33.30 -39.83 51.61
CA ALA A 4 -32.07 -40.01 50.85
C ALA A 4 -32.34 -40.47 49.41
N ILE A 5 -33.36 -41.31 49.22
CA ILE A 5 -33.79 -41.79 47.90
C ILE A 5 -34.49 -40.65 47.13
N ALA A 6 -35.31 -39.85 47.82
CA ALA A 6 -35.94 -38.69 47.22
C ALA A 6 -34.92 -37.66 46.68
N ASN A 7 -33.87 -37.37 47.46
CA ASN A 7 -32.79 -36.46 47.05
C ASN A 7 -31.92 -37.00 45.90
N LEU A 8 -31.78 -38.34 45.80
CA LEU A 8 -31.05 -38.98 44.71
C LEU A 8 -31.83 -38.91 43.39
N ILE A 9 -33.14 -39.12 43.45
CA ILE A 9 -34.04 -39.08 42.29
C ILE A 9 -34.17 -37.64 41.76
N THR A 10 -34.34 -36.65 42.66
CA THR A 10 -34.37 -35.24 42.27
C THR A 10 -33.03 -34.78 41.70
N GLY A 11 -31.91 -35.14 42.33
CA GLY A 11 -30.56 -34.83 41.82
C GLY A 11 -30.24 -35.47 40.47
N GLY A 12 -30.73 -36.70 40.21
CA GLY A 12 -30.54 -37.38 38.92
C GLY A 12 -31.34 -36.75 37.77
N ILE A 13 -32.57 -36.30 38.04
CA ILE A 13 -33.42 -35.59 37.06
C ILE A 13 -32.82 -34.22 36.72
N ASP A 14 -32.31 -33.50 37.73
CA ASP A 14 -31.67 -32.21 37.53
C ASP A 14 -30.35 -32.33 36.75
N ALA A 15 -29.53 -33.34 37.04
CA ALA A 15 -28.29 -33.61 36.29
C ALA A 15 -28.55 -33.89 34.80
N TYR A 16 -29.62 -34.63 34.48
CA TYR A 16 -30.00 -34.91 33.09
C TYR A 16 -30.47 -33.66 32.35
N LYS A 17 -31.30 -32.83 32.98
CA LYS A 17 -31.71 -31.52 32.41
C LYS A 17 -30.51 -30.57 32.24
N GLN A 18 -29.60 -30.55 33.20
CA GLN A 18 -28.40 -29.73 33.18
C GLN A 18 -27.45 -30.13 32.03
N HIS A 19 -27.36 -31.42 31.70
CA HIS A 19 -26.57 -31.89 30.57
C HIS A 19 -27.10 -31.40 29.21
N GLY A 20 -28.43 -31.33 29.05
CA GLY A 20 -29.07 -30.76 27.86
C GLY A 20 -28.82 -29.25 27.74
N LEU A 21 -28.94 -28.53 28.86
CA LEU A 21 -28.66 -27.09 28.94
C LEU A 21 -27.19 -26.77 28.63
N ASN A 22 -26.24 -27.56 29.15
CA ASN A 22 -24.82 -27.39 28.88
C ASN A 22 -24.48 -27.59 27.39
N LYS A 23 -25.12 -28.57 26.74
CA LYS A 23 -24.94 -28.80 25.29
C LYS A 23 -25.54 -27.66 24.46
N ALA A 24 -26.72 -27.16 24.83
CA ALA A 24 -27.33 -25.99 24.18
C ALA A 24 -26.47 -24.73 24.35
N ASN A 25 -25.92 -24.50 25.55
CA ASN A 25 -25.01 -23.38 25.81
C ASN A 25 -23.65 -23.54 25.10
N ALA A 26 -23.19 -24.77 24.85
CA ALA A 26 -21.98 -25.03 24.07
C ALA A 26 -22.19 -24.79 22.56
N LEU A 27 -23.38 -25.06 22.03
CA LEU A 27 -23.76 -24.73 20.66
C LEU A 27 -23.85 -23.21 20.48
N LYS A 28 -24.54 -22.50 21.38
CA LYS A 28 -24.63 -21.03 21.35
C LYS A 28 -23.25 -20.35 21.34
N ARG A 29 -22.32 -20.83 22.17
CA ARG A 29 -20.94 -20.29 22.19
C ARG A 29 -20.19 -20.55 20.90
N GLN A 30 -20.43 -21.67 20.22
CA GLN A 30 -19.82 -21.94 18.91
C GLN A 30 -20.39 -21.01 17.84
N ASP A 31 -21.70 -20.82 17.82
CA ASP A 31 -22.37 -19.89 16.90
C ASP A 31 -21.88 -18.44 17.12
N GLU A 32 -21.71 -18.03 18.38
CA GLU A 32 -21.15 -16.71 18.73
C GLU A 32 -19.70 -16.56 18.22
N ILE A 33 -18.83 -17.55 18.42
CA ILE A 33 -17.45 -17.53 17.93
C ILE A 33 -17.41 -17.49 16.39
N GLU A 34 -18.28 -18.22 15.72
CA GLU A 34 -18.36 -18.23 14.26
C GLU A 34 -18.87 -16.89 13.71
N GLN A 35 -19.85 -16.28 14.37
CA GLN A 35 -20.31 -14.93 14.07
C GLN A 35 -19.22 -13.87 14.27
N GLU A 36 -18.49 -13.92 15.39
CA GLU A 36 -17.37 -13.00 15.66
C GLU A 36 -16.25 -13.16 14.62
N ARG A 37 -15.93 -14.39 14.21
CA ARG A 37 -14.96 -14.66 13.14
C ARG A 37 -15.43 -14.10 11.81
N HIS A 38 -16.70 -14.31 11.46
CA HIS A 38 -17.27 -13.74 10.24
C HIS A 38 -17.25 -12.21 10.27
N GLN A 39 -17.65 -11.59 11.38
CA GLN A 39 -17.59 -10.14 11.54
C GLN A 39 -16.17 -9.60 11.48
N ALA A 40 -15.19 -10.27 12.09
CA ALA A 40 -13.78 -9.90 12.00
C ALA A 40 -13.27 -9.99 10.55
N GLN A 41 -13.67 -11.02 9.81
CA GLN A 41 -13.29 -11.18 8.40
C GLN A 41 -13.92 -10.10 7.52
N VAL A 42 -15.20 -9.81 7.68
CA VAL A 42 -15.91 -8.73 6.98
C VAL A 42 -15.27 -7.38 7.31
N LYS A 43 -15.00 -7.11 8.58
CA LYS A 43 -14.32 -5.88 9.02
C LYS A 43 -12.93 -5.75 8.42
N ARG A 44 -12.16 -6.84 8.30
CA ARG A 44 -10.85 -6.83 7.63
C ARG A 44 -10.97 -6.51 6.15
N LEU A 45 -11.96 -7.09 5.46
CA LEU A 45 -12.23 -6.80 4.05
C LEU A 45 -12.64 -5.34 3.86
N GLN A 46 -13.59 -4.85 4.65
CA GLN A 46 -14.03 -3.45 4.64
C GLN A 46 -12.87 -2.50 4.94
N SER A 47 -12.06 -2.79 5.96
CA SER A 47 -10.88 -1.97 6.27
C SER A 47 -9.82 -2.03 5.18
N GLY A 48 -9.72 -3.15 4.44
CA GLY A 48 -8.81 -3.29 3.31
C GLY A 48 -9.25 -2.44 2.12
N ASP A 49 -10.54 -2.45 1.82
CA ASP A 49 -11.15 -1.62 0.76
C ASP A 49 -11.10 -0.13 1.11
N GLU A 50 -11.38 0.23 2.37
CA GLU A 50 -11.25 1.60 2.89
C GLU A 50 -9.79 2.06 2.86
N GLN A 51 -8.84 1.23 3.29
CA GLN A 51 -7.41 1.56 3.23
C GLN A 51 -6.93 1.73 1.78
N ALA A 52 -7.39 0.89 0.85
CA ALA A 52 -7.05 1.05 -0.57
C ALA A 52 -7.62 2.35 -1.13
N ALA A 53 -8.88 2.68 -0.81
CA ALA A 53 -9.51 3.92 -1.24
C ALA A 53 -8.87 5.17 -0.61
N ASP A 54 -8.40 5.08 0.64
CA ASP A 54 -7.68 6.16 1.32
C ASP A 54 -6.26 6.31 0.78
N LEU A 55 -5.56 5.21 0.46
CA LEU A 55 -4.26 5.25 -0.21
C LEU A 55 -4.37 5.88 -1.60
N ASP A 56 -5.43 5.57 -2.36
CA ASP A 56 -5.71 6.22 -3.65
C ASP A 56 -6.01 7.70 -3.48
N ARG A 57 -6.80 8.08 -2.46
CA ARG A 57 -7.09 9.49 -2.16
C ARG A 57 -5.84 10.27 -1.74
N VAL A 58 -4.96 9.69 -0.92
CA VAL A 58 -3.69 10.31 -0.54
C VAL A 58 -2.78 10.44 -1.76
N SER A 59 -2.69 9.40 -2.59
CA SER A 59 -1.87 9.41 -3.82
C SER A 59 -2.38 10.41 -4.87
N LEU A 60 -3.70 10.64 -4.96
CA LEU A 60 -4.29 11.66 -5.82
C LEU A 60 -4.12 13.07 -5.29
N LYS A 61 -4.18 13.25 -3.96
CA LYS A 61 -4.05 14.56 -3.30
C LYS A 61 -2.60 15.05 -3.23
N ASP A 62 -1.64 14.12 -3.28
CA ASP A 62 -0.21 14.39 -3.20
C ASP A 62 0.48 14.33 -4.58
N ARG A 63 -0.28 14.42 -5.69
CA ARG A 63 0.31 14.75 -7.01
C ARG A 63 0.99 16.12 -6.88
N GLY A 64 2.27 16.07 -6.58
CA GLY A 64 3.02 17.22 -6.13
C GLY A 64 3.28 18.17 -7.29
N LEU A 65 3.29 19.47 -6.98
CA LEU A 65 3.73 20.54 -7.90
C LEU A 65 5.10 20.24 -8.54
N LYS A 66 5.93 19.41 -7.88
CA LYS A 66 7.24 18.99 -8.37
C LYS A 66 7.15 18.10 -9.62
N ASP A 67 6.21 17.16 -9.66
CA ASP A 67 6.06 16.23 -10.78
C ASP A 67 5.57 16.98 -12.02
N GLU A 68 4.62 17.90 -11.82
CA GLU A 68 4.13 18.81 -12.86
C GLU A 68 5.22 19.77 -13.35
N PHE A 69 6.07 20.26 -12.45
CA PHE A 69 7.18 21.14 -12.81
C PHE A 69 8.20 20.42 -13.70
N ILE A 70 8.63 19.20 -13.35
CA ILE A 70 9.59 18.46 -14.19
C ILE A 70 8.95 18.08 -15.53
N LEU A 71 7.68 17.69 -15.53
CA LEU A 71 6.94 17.43 -16.77
C LEU A 71 6.95 18.66 -17.68
N LEU A 72 6.67 19.85 -17.14
CA LEU A 72 6.75 21.11 -17.89
C LEU A 72 8.16 21.39 -18.41
N VAL A 73 9.19 21.28 -17.56
CA VAL A 73 10.59 21.51 -17.97
C VAL A 73 11.01 20.59 -19.12
N VAL A 74 10.52 19.35 -19.15
CA VAL A 74 10.84 18.39 -20.21
C VAL A 74 10.02 18.63 -21.48
N PHE A 75 8.71 18.86 -21.36
CA PHE A 75 7.81 18.93 -22.53
C PHE A 75 7.68 20.31 -23.16
N VAL A 76 7.85 21.39 -22.39
CA VAL A 76 7.72 22.75 -22.94
C VAL A 76 8.73 23.03 -24.06
N PRO A 77 10.04 22.74 -23.92
CA PRO A 77 11.00 22.94 -25.00
C PRO A 77 10.66 22.10 -26.24
N LEU A 78 10.16 20.87 -26.05
CA LEU A 78 9.74 20.00 -27.14
C LEU A 78 8.58 20.61 -27.93
N ILE A 79 7.56 21.11 -27.26
CA ILE A 79 6.42 21.75 -27.92
C ILE A 79 6.84 23.05 -28.61
N LEU A 80 7.65 23.87 -27.93
CA LEU A 80 8.12 25.16 -28.48
C LEU A 80 9.01 24.99 -29.72
N SER A 81 9.73 23.87 -29.86
CA SER A 81 10.50 23.59 -31.08
C SER A 81 9.67 23.47 -32.36
N PHE A 82 8.36 23.20 -32.24
CA PHE A 82 7.44 23.16 -33.40
C PHE A 82 6.85 24.52 -33.76
N ILE A 83 7.08 25.56 -32.94
CA ILE A 83 6.58 26.91 -33.19
C ILE A 83 7.74 27.76 -33.75
N PRO A 84 7.68 28.21 -35.01
CA PRO A 84 8.80 28.88 -35.68
C PRO A 84 9.39 30.06 -34.90
N ASP A 85 8.53 30.89 -34.30
CA ASP A 85 8.95 32.08 -33.53
C ASP A 85 9.70 31.73 -32.22
N TYR A 86 9.55 30.50 -31.71
CA TYR A 86 10.17 30.05 -30.47
C TYR A 86 11.30 29.04 -30.65
N ALA A 87 11.39 28.42 -31.84
CA ALA A 87 12.36 27.37 -32.12
C ALA A 87 13.82 27.84 -31.94
N GLU A 88 14.12 29.10 -32.31
CA GLU A 88 15.46 29.68 -32.13
C GLU A 88 15.85 29.77 -30.65
N TYR A 89 14.96 30.26 -29.78
CA TYR A 89 15.21 30.33 -28.34
C TYR A 89 15.42 28.95 -27.70
N VAL A 90 14.68 27.94 -28.15
CA VAL A 90 14.87 26.56 -27.69
C VAL A 90 16.26 26.05 -28.11
N GLN A 91 16.66 26.29 -29.35
CA GLN A 91 17.97 25.87 -29.87
C GLN A 91 19.12 26.56 -29.12
N GLU A 92 19.04 27.88 -28.92
CA GLU A 92 20.02 28.64 -28.15
C GLU A 92 20.08 28.18 -26.69
N GLY A 93 18.93 27.88 -26.09
CA GLY A 93 18.83 27.34 -24.75
C GLY A 93 19.57 26.01 -24.60
N PHE A 94 19.34 25.05 -25.50
CA PHE A 94 20.07 23.78 -25.50
C PHE A 94 21.57 23.94 -25.75
N LYS A 95 21.96 24.91 -26.59
CA LYS A 95 23.37 25.24 -26.79
C LYS A 95 24.01 25.83 -25.53
N ALA A 96 23.28 26.64 -24.78
CA ALA A 96 23.75 27.17 -23.49
C ALA A 96 23.99 26.05 -22.46
N LEU A 97 23.20 24.98 -22.51
CA LEU A 97 23.34 23.81 -21.63
C LEU A 97 24.65 23.04 -21.84
N GLU A 98 25.30 23.17 -23.01
CA GLU A 98 26.62 22.56 -23.27
C GLU A 98 27.73 23.16 -22.39
N PHE A 99 27.56 24.41 -21.93
CA PHE A 99 28.52 25.06 -21.04
C PHE A 99 28.33 24.70 -19.57
N VAL A 100 27.26 23.97 -19.23
CA VAL A 100 27.00 23.52 -17.86
C VAL A 100 28.02 22.45 -17.47
N PRO A 101 28.78 22.63 -16.38
CA PRO A 101 29.76 21.65 -15.94
C PRO A 101 29.14 20.28 -15.66
N GLU A 102 29.88 19.21 -15.97
CA GLU A 102 29.42 17.83 -15.84
C GLU A 102 28.94 17.47 -14.42
N TYR A 103 29.63 17.96 -13.39
CA TYR A 103 29.24 17.67 -12.00
C TYR A 103 27.82 18.16 -11.66
N TYR A 104 27.37 19.23 -12.31
CA TYR A 104 26.04 19.80 -12.08
C TYR A 104 24.96 18.89 -12.68
N TRP A 105 25.24 18.27 -13.84
CA TRP A 105 24.32 17.31 -14.46
C TRP A 105 24.07 16.08 -13.60
N TYR A 106 25.07 15.61 -12.85
CA TYR A 106 24.88 14.53 -11.88
C TYR A 106 23.91 14.91 -10.76
N ILE A 107 23.98 16.16 -10.27
CA ILE A 107 23.07 16.67 -9.24
C ILE A 107 21.64 16.77 -9.80
N VAL A 108 21.48 17.35 -10.99
CA VAL A 108 20.17 17.46 -11.66
C VAL A 108 19.57 16.06 -11.89
N GLY A 109 20.36 15.12 -12.40
CA GLY A 109 19.92 13.74 -12.60
C GLY A 109 19.47 13.07 -11.30
N ALA A 110 20.21 13.27 -10.19
CA ALA A 110 19.84 12.74 -8.89
C ALA A 110 18.51 13.32 -8.37
N VAL A 111 18.27 14.62 -8.54
CA VAL A 111 16.99 15.27 -8.17
C VAL A 111 15.83 14.74 -9.00
N VAL A 112 16.04 14.54 -10.31
CA VAL A 112 15.02 13.98 -11.20
C VAL A 112 14.67 12.54 -10.81
N ILE A 113 15.67 11.69 -10.56
CA ILE A 113 15.48 10.31 -10.09
C ILE A 113 14.70 10.27 -8.78
N ASP A 114 15.04 11.17 -7.85
CA ASP A 114 14.37 11.26 -6.55
C ASP A 114 12.91 11.69 -6.69
N THR A 115 12.64 12.69 -7.54
CA THR A 115 11.30 13.25 -7.75
C THR A 115 10.38 12.24 -8.43
N PHE A 116 10.84 11.53 -9.48
CA PHE A 116 10.02 10.50 -10.14
C PHE A 116 9.90 9.18 -9.38
N GLY A 117 10.52 9.05 -8.20
CA GLY A 117 10.48 7.81 -7.43
C GLY A 117 11.24 6.64 -8.08
N PHE A 118 12.12 6.90 -9.05
CA PHE A 118 12.93 5.87 -9.72
C PHE A 118 14.06 5.30 -8.87
N ARG A 119 14.15 5.71 -7.59
CA ARG A 119 15.16 5.24 -6.63
C ARG A 119 15.28 3.70 -6.58
N SER A 120 14.15 2.99 -6.62
CA SER A 120 14.12 1.51 -6.65
C SER A 120 14.73 0.95 -7.93
N MET A 121 14.36 1.51 -9.08
CA MET A 121 14.88 1.10 -10.40
C MET A 121 16.38 1.35 -10.52
N VAL A 122 16.87 2.48 -10.00
CA VAL A 122 18.30 2.80 -9.98
C VAL A 122 19.07 1.83 -9.09
N ARG A 123 18.53 1.48 -7.91
CA ARG A 123 19.14 0.45 -7.05
C ARG A 123 19.25 -0.89 -7.78
N TYR A 124 18.17 -1.33 -8.44
CA TYR A 124 18.18 -2.58 -9.21
C TYR A 124 19.21 -2.57 -10.34
N LEU A 125 19.31 -1.47 -11.09
CA LEU A 125 20.35 -1.28 -12.11
C LEU A 125 21.75 -1.38 -11.50
N LEU A 126 22.02 -0.70 -10.39
CA LEU A 126 23.32 -0.74 -9.73
C LEU A 126 23.68 -2.16 -9.24
N GLU A 127 22.71 -2.89 -8.68
CA GLU A 127 22.89 -4.28 -8.27
C GLU A 127 23.19 -5.20 -9.47
N PHE A 128 22.46 -5.03 -10.58
CA PHE A 128 22.70 -5.77 -11.82
C PHE A 128 24.10 -5.51 -12.38
N PHE A 129 24.53 -4.25 -12.43
CA PHE A 129 25.87 -3.90 -12.91
C PHE A 129 26.96 -4.38 -11.94
N SER A 130 26.75 -4.29 -10.62
CA SER A 130 27.67 -4.81 -9.60
C SER A 130 27.88 -6.32 -9.75
N PHE A 131 26.81 -7.08 -9.99
CA PHE A 131 26.90 -8.53 -10.24
C PHE A 131 27.71 -8.85 -11.51
N LYS A 132 27.51 -8.06 -12.59
CA LYS A 132 28.26 -8.20 -13.84
C LYS A 132 29.76 -7.96 -13.68
N PHE A 133 30.18 -7.07 -12.78
CA PHE A 133 31.60 -6.81 -12.50
C PHE A 133 32.21 -7.78 -11.48
N ARG A 134 31.42 -8.40 -10.59
CA ARG A 134 31.88 -9.43 -9.63
C ARG A 134 32.06 -10.83 -10.21
N GLY A 135 31.63 -11.05 -11.46
CA GLY A 135 31.78 -12.32 -12.18
C GLY A 135 33.03 -12.41 -13.08
N LYS A 136 33.99 -11.49 -12.95
CA LYS A 136 35.33 -11.57 -13.56
C LYS A 136 36.40 -11.60 -12.49
#